data_AF-A0A840R4P2-F1
#
_entry.id   AF-A0A840R4P2-F1
#
_cell.length_a   1.000
_cell.length_b   1.000
_cell.length_c   1.000
_cell.angle_alpha   90.00
_cell.angle_beta   90.00
_cell.angle_gamma   90.00
#
_symmetry.space_group_name_H-M   'P 1'
#
loop_
_entity.id
_entity.type
_entity.pdbx_description
1 polymer ?
#
loop_
_entity_poly.entity_id
_entity_poly.type
_entity_poly.pdbx_seq_one_letter_code
_entity_poly.pdbx_strand_id
1 'polypeptide(L)'
;MRYLSALRAALGLCLFFAVSDVLAAPCLIFVHGKQTDTNTYTSWNSARNYWVNGSNDFVRTATKNYSASHYVVGYNGTKPYWDALAAGEVANEIVAATNGVADGGGNRCAQTYAQGGSFWIIAHSMGGTVTDYILGNNDASDPNYNYNGPYDTVATRVGIAITLGGAHRGSEGADAVCGGSSWGCNWAAGWIQSCDDATWWLRSSDDVQVRTYASAPAKNIYLTGGYEAIFGASACLSGEDDGVVQYASIFACSGSASASYNNSNVCGNSAKQEVSGFRNLDAAHENHSDERDASDSDVRRQIPNGIWTCSGAPCAPNTQVQSSMTSASFISTLY
;
A
#
# COMPACT_ATOMS: atom_id res chain seq x y z
N MET A 1 -34.41 13.83 -36.48
CA MET A 1 -33.12 13.23 -36.03
C MET A 1 -32.32 14.20 -35.16
N ARG A 2 -32.86 14.60 -33.99
CA ARG A 2 -32.14 15.43 -32.98
C ARG A 2 -32.57 15.16 -31.52
N TYR A 3 -33.24 14.04 -31.25
CA TYR A 3 -33.77 13.70 -29.92
C TYR A 3 -33.46 12.25 -29.50
N LEU A 4 -32.32 11.70 -29.93
CA LEU A 4 -31.92 10.32 -29.59
C LEU A 4 -30.49 10.23 -29.02
N SER A 5 -29.79 11.35 -28.85
CA SER A 5 -28.40 11.40 -28.34
C SER A 5 -28.29 11.76 -26.86
N ALA A 6 -29.37 12.18 -26.20
CA ALA A 6 -29.34 12.58 -24.78
C ALA A 6 -29.63 11.42 -23.80
N LEU A 7 -30.17 10.29 -24.27
CA LEU A 7 -30.56 9.17 -23.40
C LEU A 7 -29.44 8.13 -23.13
N ARG A 8 -28.25 8.30 -23.73
CA ARG A 8 -27.10 7.40 -23.51
C ARG A 8 -26.01 7.98 -22.60
N ALA A 9 -26.13 9.23 -22.18
CA ALA A 9 -25.18 9.87 -21.26
C ALA A 9 -25.61 9.84 -19.79
N ALA A 10 -26.77 9.26 -19.47
CA ALA A 10 -27.36 9.25 -18.12
C ALA A 10 -27.36 7.86 -17.45
N LEU A 11 -26.62 6.88 -17.98
CA LEU A 11 -26.58 5.49 -17.46
C LEU A 11 -25.20 5.09 -16.90
N GLY A 12 -24.37 6.06 -16.52
CA GLY A 12 -23.04 5.85 -15.94
C GLY A 12 -22.83 6.47 -14.55
N LEU A 13 -23.87 7.03 -13.92
CA LEU A 13 -23.74 7.90 -12.75
C LEU A 13 -24.44 7.39 -11.47
N CYS A 14 -24.68 6.09 -11.33
CA CYS A 14 -25.39 5.52 -10.18
C CYS A 14 -24.78 4.23 -9.61
N LEU A 15 -23.45 4.06 -9.65
CA LEU A 15 -22.78 2.87 -9.06
C LEU A 15 -21.87 3.15 -7.86
N PHE A 16 -21.86 4.38 -7.33
CA PHE A 16 -21.19 4.67 -6.04
C PHE A 16 -22.06 5.38 -5.00
N PHE A 17 -23.33 5.70 -5.30
CA PHE A 17 -24.23 6.35 -4.32
C PHE A 17 -25.70 5.94 -4.52
N ALA A 18 -26.05 4.65 -4.33
CA ALA A 18 -27.42 4.21 -4.02
C ALA A 18 -27.51 2.70 -3.73
N VAL A 19 -27.09 2.28 -2.54
CA VAL A 19 -27.78 1.26 -1.73
C VAL A 19 -27.37 1.50 -0.28
N SER A 20 -28.26 2.17 0.47
CA SER A 20 -28.15 2.28 1.93
C SER A 20 -28.63 0.98 2.57
N ASP A 21 -27.95 -0.12 2.29
CA ASP A 21 -27.68 -1.05 3.38
C ASP A 21 -26.57 -0.36 4.18
N VAL A 22 -26.75 -0.20 5.48
CA VAL A 22 -25.64 0.20 6.35
C VAL A 22 -24.62 -0.94 6.29
N LEU A 23 -23.78 -0.96 5.25
CA LEU A 23 -22.64 -1.86 5.19
C LEU A 23 -21.80 -1.52 6.41
N ALA A 24 -21.62 -2.51 7.27
CA ALA A 24 -20.73 -2.36 8.42
C ALA A 24 -19.36 -1.89 7.90
N ALA A 25 -18.75 -0.94 8.61
CA ALA A 25 -17.41 -0.47 8.28
C ALA A 25 -16.47 -1.68 8.11
N PRO A 26 -15.60 -1.70 7.08
CA PRO A 26 -14.68 -2.79 6.87
C PRO A 26 -13.78 -2.96 8.10
N CYS A 27 -13.38 -4.20 8.36
CA CYS A 27 -12.26 -4.45 9.25
C CYS A 27 -10.97 -4.05 8.54
N LEU A 28 -10.21 -3.12 9.15
CA LEU A 28 -8.92 -2.68 8.61
C LEU A 28 -7.80 -3.57 9.17
N ILE A 29 -7.08 -4.25 8.29
CA ILE A 29 -5.95 -5.13 8.64
C ILE A 29 -4.65 -4.42 8.28
N PHE A 30 -3.89 -4.02 9.29
CA PHE A 30 -2.69 -3.19 9.14
C PHE A 30 -1.43 -4.04 8.98
N VAL A 31 -0.70 -3.86 7.88
CA VAL A 31 0.52 -4.59 7.53
C VAL A 31 1.70 -3.63 7.46
N HIS A 32 2.62 -3.73 8.42
CA HIS A 32 3.77 -2.83 8.53
C HIS A 32 4.81 -3.06 7.43
N GLY A 33 5.77 -2.15 7.33
CA GLY A 33 6.90 -2.23 6.40
C GLY A 33 8.12 -2.97 6.92
N LYS A 34 9.24 -2.79 6.21
CA LYS A 34 10.56 -3.32 6.55
C LYS A 34 10.96 -2.91 7.97
N GLN A 35 11.61 -3.83 8.69
CA GLN A 35 12.26 -3.59 9.97
C GLN A 35 13.77 -3.83 9.88
N THR A 36 14.50 -3.36 10.89
CA THR A 36 15.93 -3.67 11.10
C THR A 36 16.14 -4.69 12.23
N ASP A 37 15.06 -5.09 12.90
CA ASP A 37 15.04 -6.10 13.95
C ASP A 37 13.75 -6.94 13.90
N THR A 38 13.69 -7.99 14.71
CA THR A 38 12.56 -8.93 14.74
C THR A 38 11.47 -8.56 15.76
N ASN A 39 11.49 -7.35 16.31
CA ASN A 39 10.60 -6.98 17.41
C ASN A 39 9.13 -6.96 16.99
N THR A 40 8.81 -6.50 15.78
CA THR A 40 7.40 -6.49 15.32
C THR A 40 6.82 -7.90 15.15
N TYR A 41 7.66 -8.92 14.97
CA TYR A 41 7.25 -10.33 14.94
C TYR A 41 7.09 -10.94 16.33
N THR A 42 7.93 -10.52 17.28
CA THR A 42 8.01 -11.14 18.62
C THR A 42 7.25 -10.39 19.70
N SER A 43 6.81 -9.16 19.41
CA SER A 43 6.14 -8.26 20.32
C SER A 43 5.04 -7.49 19.59
N TRP A 44 3.79 -7.77 19.96
CA TRP A 44 2.65 -7.02 19.44
C TRP A 44 2.76 -5.51 19.75
N ASN A 45 3.30 -5.13 20.91
CA ASN A 45 3.52 -3.72 21.22
C ASN A 45 4.44 -3.05 20.19
N SER A 46 5.45 -3.76 19.70
CA SER A 46 6.34 -3.24 18.66
C SER A 46 5.63 -3.15 17.30
N ALA A 47 4.84 -4.16 16.92
CA ALA A 47 4.01 -4.11 15.73
C ALA A 47 3.00 -2.94 15.77
N ARG A 48 2.38 -2.71 16.93
CA ARG A 48 1.44 -1.61 17.14
C ARG A 48 2.12 -0.24 17.11
N ASN A 49 3.29 -0.12 17.75
CA ASN A 49 4.06 1.12 17.83
C ASN A 49 4.66 1.55 16.49
N TYR A 50 4.78 0.64 15.52
CA TYR A 50 5.14 1.01 14.14
C TYR A 50 4.25 2.13 13.58
N TRP A 51 2.98 2.12 13.95
CA TRP A 51 1.93 3.04 13.48
C TRP A 51 1.71 4.26 14.38
N VAL A 52 2.65 4.53 15.31
CA VAL A 52 2.53 5.58 16.32
C VAL A 52 3.79 6.43 16.35
N ASN A 53 3.61 7.75 16.38
CA ASN A 53 4.68 8.70 16.61
C ASN A 53 4.23 9.78 17.59
N GLY A 54 4.72 9.68 18.83
CA GLY A 54 4.29 10.55 19.93
C GLY A 54 2.78 10.41 20.19
N SER A 55 2.03 11.51 20.00
CA SER A 55 0.57 11.52 20.12
C SER A 55 -0.16 11.10 18.83
N ASN A 56 0.56 11.03 17.70
CA ASN A 56 0.00 10.69 16.39
C ASN A 56 -0.13 9.18 16.26
N ASP A 57 -1.27 8.75 15.73
CA ASP A 57 -1.68 7.36 15.73
C ASP A 57 -2.47 7.07 14.46
N PHE A 58 -1.80 6.41 13.51
CA PHE A 58 -2.38 6.10 12.21
C PHE A 58 -3.57 5.17 12.34
N VAL A 59 -3.45 4.10 13.14
CA VAL A 59 -4.54 3.12 13.34
C VAL A 59 -5.76 3.81 13.93
N ARG A 60 -5.60 4.63 14.98
CA ARG A 60 -6.72 5.37 15.58
C ARG A 60 -7.38 6.30 14.58
N THR A 61 -6.60 7.01 13.77
CA THR A 61 -7.12 7.98 12.80
C THR A 61 -7.85 7.28 11.66
N ALA A 62 -7.22 6.29 11.03
CA ALA A 62 -7.79 5.51 9.92
C ALA A 62 -9.06 4.74 10.31
N THR A 63 -9.18 4.34 11.58
CA THR A 63 -10.36 3.63 12.12
C THR A 63 -11.45 4.54 12.69
N LYS A 64 -11.39 5.85 12.45
CA LYS A 64 -12.32 6.85 13.01
C LYS A 64 -12.42 6.74 14.54
N ASN A 65 -11.27 6.83 15.20
CA ASN A 65 -11.10 6.66 16.64
C ASN A 65 -11.59 5.28 17.12
N TYR A 66 -11.10 4.21 16.47
CA TYR A 66 -11.42 2.81 16.78
C TYR A 66 -12.90 2.44 16.63
N SER A 67 -13.68 3.25 15.90
CA SER A 67 -15.06 2.91 15.56
C SER A 67 -15.15 1.78 14.54
N ALA A 68 -14.20 1.73 13.59
CA ALA A 68 -14.03 0.58 12.71
C ALA A 68 -13.21 -0.50 13.42
N SER A 69 -13.63 -1.76 13.31
CA SER A 69 -12.83 -2.88 13.82
C SER A 69 -11.51 -2.97 13.06
N HIS A 70 -10.46 -3.45 13.72
CA HIS A 70 -9.15 -3.55 13.11
C HIS A 70 -8.37 -4.74 13.65
N TYR A 71 -7.26 -5.02 12.97
CA TYR A 71 -6.30 -6.04 13.32
C TYR A 71 -4.90 -5.54 12.93
N VAL A 72 -3.92 -5.62 13.83
CA VAL A 72 -2.52 -5.29 13.52
C VAL A 72 -1.70 -6.55 13.36
N VAL A 73 -1.14 -6.74 12.16
CA VAL A 73 -0.27 -7.88 11.83
C VAL A 73 1.13 -7.65 12.40
N GLY A 74 1.70 -8.67 13.02
CA GLY A 74 3.07 -8.70 13.53
C GLY A 74 3.90 -9.77 12.83
N TYR A 75 4.55 -9.41 11.71
CA TYR A 75 5.39 -10.33 10.94
C TYR A 75 6.87 -9.95 11.02
N ASN A 76 7.75 -10.84 10.53
CA ASN A 76 9.19 -10.59 10.53
C ASN A 76 9.60 -9.68 9.36
N GLY A 77 9.58 -8.37 9.61
CA GLY A 77 9.98 -7.34 8.63
C GLY A 77 11.46 -7.31 8.26
N THR A 78 12.30 -8.20 8.81
CA THR A 78 13.72 -8.37 8.40
C THR A 78 13.92 -9.42 7.32
N LYS A 79 12.85 -10.16 6.97
CA LYS A 79 12.88 -11.23 5.97
C LYS A 79 12.50 -10.72 4.57
N PRO A 80 12.95 -11.40 3.50
CA PRO A 80 12.49 -11.14 2.14
C PRO A 80 10.96 -11.15 2.07
N TYR A 81 10.37 -10.32 1.20
CA TYR A 81 8.90 -10.18 1.13
C TYR A 81 8.18 -11.51 0.92
N TRP A 82 8.80 -12.48 0.22
CA TRP A 82 8.22 -13.78 -0.10
C TRP A 82 8.42 -14.84 0.99
N ASP A 83 9.20 -14.57 2.04
CA ASP A 83 9.58 -15.56 3.05
C ASP A 83 8.36 -16.05 3.88
N ALA A 84 8.44 -17.27 4.42
CA ALA A 84 7.38 -17.83 5.26
C ALA A 84 7.11 -17.01 6.53
N LEU A 85 8.13 -16.35 7.09
CA LEU A 85 7.99 -15.44 8.24
C LEU A 85 7.62 -14.01 7.83
N ALA A 86 7.52 -13.74 6.52
CA ALA A 86 6.99 -12.50 5.95
C ALA A 86 5.63 -12.75 5.31
N ALA A 87 5.54 -12.95 3.99
CA ALA A 87 4.26 -13.19 3.32
C ALA A 87 3.47 -14.37 3.90
N GLY A 88 4.14 -15.46 4.30
CA GLY A 88 3.47 -16.60 4.93
C GLY A 88 2.75 -16.22 6.22
N GLU A 89 3.46 -15.56 7.14
CA GLU A 89 2.93 -15.06 8.40
C GLU A 89 1.81 -14.03 8.18
N VAL A 90 2.03 -13.05 7.32
CA VAL A 90 1.00 -12.04 6.98
C VAL A 90 -0.28 -12.71 6.45
N ALA A 91 -0.15 -13.70 5.57
CA ALA A 91 -1.31 -14.42 5.05
C ALA A 91 -2.03 -15.24 6.14
N ASN A 92 -1.29 -15.90 7.02
CA ASN A 92 -1.88 -16.62 8.16
C ASN A 92 -2.62 -15.66 9.11
N GLU A 93 -2.05 -14.50 9.41
CA GLU A 93 -2.67 -13.48 10.25
C GLU A 93 -3.93 -12.87 9.62
N ILE A 94 -3.93 -12.61 8.30
CA ILE A 94 -5.15 -12.18 7.58
C ILE A 94 -6.24 -13.25 7.68
N VAL A 95 -5.90 -14.53 7.52
CA VAL A 95 -6.86 -15.64 7.69
C VAL A 95 -7.36 -15.73 9.13
N ALA A 96 -6.51 -15.50 10.13
CA ALA A 96 -6.89 -15.45 11.53
C ALA A 96 -7.86 -14.28 11.82
N ALA A 97 -7.51 -13.08 11.38
CA ALA A 97 -8.33 -11.87 11.52
C ALA A 97 -9.73 -12.07 10.89
N THR A 98 -9.78 -12.61 9.68
CA THR A 98 -11.04 -12.90 8.96
C THR A 98 -11.86 -14.02 9.61
N ASN A 99 -11.26 -14.85 10.46
CA ASN A 99 -11.97 -15.84 11.29
C ASN A 99 -12.40 -15.26 12.65
N GLY A 100 -12.15 -13.98 12.93
CA GLY A 100 -12.50 -13.33 14.20
C GLY A 100 -11.52 -13.60 15.34
N VAL A 101 -10.33 -14.12 15.02
CA VAL A 101 -9.22 -14.23 15.98
C VAL A 101 -8.73 -12.82 16.31
N ALA A 102 -8.37 -12.60 17.58
CA ALA A 102 -7.81 -11.34 18.01
C ALA A 102 -6.32 -11.24 17.70
N ASP A 103 -5.84 -10.03 17.39
CA ASP A 103 -4.41 -9.74 17.36
C ASP A 103 -3.80 -9.83 18.76
N GLY A 104 -2.48 -9.68 18.85
CA GLY A 104 -1.76 -9.74 20.14
C GLY A 104 -2.19 -8.69 21.18
N GLY A 105 -2.93 -7.65 20.80
CA GLY A 105 -3.50 -6.64 21.69
C GLY A 105 -4.97 -6.87 22.06
N GLY A 106 -5.58 -7.94 21.55
CA GLY A 106 -6.97 -8.30 21.80
C GLY A 106 -7.97 -7.69 20.81
N ASN A 107 -7.53 -6.93 19.80
CA ASN A 107 -8.40 -6.33 18.78
C ASN A 107 -8.80 -7.39 17.75
N ARG A 108 -10.04 -7.35 17.28
CA ARG A 108 -10.56 -8.31 16.30
C ARG A 108 -11.53 -7.65 15.34
N CYS A 109 -11.68 -8.25 14.17
CA CYS A 109 -12.76 -7.88 13.24
C CYS A 109 -14.13 -8.15 13.87
N ALA A 110 -15.06 -7.20 13.69
CA ALA A 110 -16.40 -7.28 14.29
C ALA A 110 -17.25 -8.42 13.72
N GLN A 111 -17.03 -8.78 12.45
CA GLN A 111 -17.67 -9.89 11.76
C GLN A 111 -16.60 -10.78 11.13
N THR A 112 -16.84 -12.09 11.15
CA THR A 112 -16.00 -13.06 10.44
C THR A 112 -16.40 -13.13 8.96
N TYR A 113 -15.54 -13.73 8.13
CA TYR A 113 -15.84 -13.99 6.74
C TYR A 113 -17.11 -14.85 6.57
N ALA A 114 -17.29 -15.86 7.43
CA ALA A 114 -18.49 -16.70 7.43
C ALA A 114 -19.78 -15.93 7.80
N GLN A 115 -19.65 -14.77 8.46
CA GLN A 115 -20.75 -13.87 8.80
C GLN A 115 -20.96 -12.77 7.75
N GLY A 116 -20.20 -12.78 6.64
CA GLY A 116 -20.27 -11.75 5.59
C GLY A 116 -19.47 -10.48 5.89
N GLY A 117 -18.45 -10.55 6.76
CA GLY A 117 -17.57 -9.42 7.06
C GLY A 117 -16.83 -8.89 5.81
N SER A 118 -16.53 -7.58 5.82
CA SER A 118 -15.70 -6.91 4.82
C SER A 118 -14.31 -6.64 5.38
N PHE A 119 -13.26 -6.94 4.62
CA PHE A 119 -11.87 -6.88 5.10
C PHE A 119 -10.98 -6.14 4.10
N TRP A 120 -10.30 -5.10 4.59
CA TRP A 120 -9.40 -4.26 3.80
C TRP A 120 -7.99 -4.39 4.35
N ILE A 121 -7.01 -4.62 3.48
CA ILE A 121 -5.60 -4.57 3.85
C ILE A 121 -5.14 -3.11 3.75
N ILE A 122 -4.52 -2.59 4.79
CA ILE A 122 -3.84 -1.29 4.80
C ILE A 122 -2.36 -1.56 5.02
N ALA A 123 -1.56 -1.40 3.97
CA ALA A 123 -0.14 -1.76 4.01
C ALA A 123 0.76 -0.55 3.76
N HIS A 124 1.94 -0.56 4.36
CA HIS A 124 2.92 0.50 4.21
C HIS A 124 4.29 -0.06 3.81
N SER A 125 5.02 0.66 2.94
CA SER A 125 6.41 0.32 2.58
C SER A 125 6.52 -1.12 2.04
N MET A 126 7.42 -1.95 2.56
CA MET A 126 7.54 -3.38 2.21
C MET A 126 6.23 -4.17 2.42
N GLY A 127 5.34 -3.73 3.31
CA GLY A 127 4.02 -4.35 3.47
C GLY A 127 3.20 -4.30 2.18
N GLY A 128 3.39 -3.27 1.34
CA GLY A 128 2.83 -3.21 -0.01
C GLY A 128 3.37 -4.32 -0.90
N THR A 129 4.68 -4.51 -0.95
CA THR A 129 5.34 -5.60 -1.70
C THR A 129 4.91 -6.99 -1.22
N VAL A 130 4.76 -7.17 0.11
CA VAL A 130 4.23 -8.42 0.69
C VAL A 130 2.78 -8.65 0.25
N THR A 131 1.96 -7.59 0.22
CA THR A 131 0.57 -7.67 -0.24
C THR A 131 0.46 -8.01 -1.71
N ASP A 132 1.32 -7.42 -2.56
CA ASP A 132 1.45 -7.79 -3.98
C ASP A 132 1.75 -9.28 -4.13
N TYR A 133 2.73 -9.78 -3.37
CA TYR A 133 3.15 -11.17 -3.45
C TYR A 133 2.04 -12.13 -3.05
N ILE A 134 1.33 -11.86 -1.95
CA ILE A 134 0.21 -12.68 -1.47
C ILE A 134 -0.93 -12.68 -2.48
N LEU A 135 -1.33 -11.51 -2.98
CA LEU A 135 -2.48 -11.39 -3.89
C LEU A 135 -2.15 -11.83 -5.31
N GLY A 136 -0.88 -11.83 -5.71
CA GLY A 136 -0.42 -12.31 -7.02
C GLY A 136 0.02 -13.78 -7.03
N ASN A 137 0.07 -14.47 -5.89
CA ASN A 137 0.36 -15.91 -5.79
C ASN A 137 -0.82 -16.68 -5.19
N ASN A 138 -2.04 -16.43 -5.66
CA ASN A 138 -3.25 -17.07 -5.14
C ASN A 138 -3.72 -18.30 -5.96
N ASP A 139 -3.02 -18.64 -7.05
CA ASP A 139 -3.35 -19.78 -7.92
C ASP A 139 -2.21 -20.80 -7.90
N ALA A 140 -2.48 -21.99 -7.38
CA ALA A 140 -1.51 -23.08 -7.24
C ALA A 140 -0.93 -23.59 -8.58
N SER A 141 -1.50 -23.18 -9.71
CA SER A 141 -1.00 -23.49 -11.06
C SER A 141 0.06 -22.50 -11.56
N ASP A 142 0.26 -21.37 -10.88
CA ASP A 142 1.26 -20.37 -11.29
C ASP A 142 2.70 -20.91 -11.08
N PRO A 143 3.62 -20.71 -12.04
CA PRO A 143 4.99 -21.21 -11.93
C PRO A 143 5.77 -20.70 -10.72
N ASN A 144 5.38 -19.52 -10.21
CA ASN A 144 5.99 -18.86 -9.07
C ASN A 144 5.19 -19.06 -7.77
N TYR A 145 4.10 -19.84 -7.81
CA TYR A 145 3.26 -20.08 -6.65
C TYR A 145 4.07 -20.70 -5.51
N ASN A 146 3.96 -20.09 -4.34
CA ASN A 146 4.66 -20.51 -3.15
C ASN A 146 3.67 -21.02 -2.09
N TYR A 147 3.90 -22.23 -1.58
CA TYR A 147 3.05 -22.92 -0.62
C TYR A 147 3.33 -22.52 0.83
N ASN A 148 4.04 -21.43 1.08
CA ASN A 148 4.40 -20.98 2.42
C ASN A 148 3.34 -20.11 3.10
N GLY A 149 2.17 -19.91 2.48
CA GLY A 149 1.02 -19.25 3.11
C GLY A 149 -0.33 -19.58 2.42
N PRO A 150 -1.47 -19.29 3.09
CA PRO A 150 -2.82 -19.54 2.55
C PRO A 150 -3.29 -18.42 1.60
N TYR A 151 -2.54 -18.18 0.53
CA TYR A 151 -2.73 -17.02 -0.36
C TYR A 151 -4.06 -17.03 -1.13
N ASP A 152 -4.51 -18.20 -1.58
CA ASP A 152 -5.82 -18.43 -2.20
C ASP A 152 -6.98 -18.02 -1.27
N THR A 153 -6.83 -18.34 0.01
CA THR A 153 -7.80 -18.04 1.06
C THR A 153 -7.81 -16.55 1.35
N VAL A 154 -6.64 -15.90 1.43
CA VAL A 154 -6.55 -14.44 1.55
C VAL A 154 -7.27 -13.76 0.38
N ALA A 155 -6.94 -14.15 -0.85
CA ALA A 155 -7.54 -13.60 -2.07
C ALA A 155 -9.06 -13.79 -2.11
N THR A 156 -9.60 -14.86 -1.54
CA THR A 156 -11.05 -15.07 -1.47
C THR A 156 -11.74 -14.17 -0.45
N ARG A 157 -11.05 -13.79 0.63
CA ARG A 157 -11.65 -13.12 1.80
C ARG A 157 -11.51 -11.61 1.80
N VAL A 158 -10.41 -11.07 1.27
CA VAL A 158 -10.20 -9.62 1.27
C VAL A 158 -10.94 -8.95 0.11
N GLY A 159 -11.50 -7.78 0.37
CA GLY A 159 -12.20 -6.99 -0.64
C GLY A 159 -11.25 -6.18 -1.50
N ILE A 160 -10.39 -5.41 -0.84
CA ILE A 160 -9.38 -4.53 -1.45
C ILE A 160 -8.11 -4.49 -0.58
N ALA A 161 -7.03 -3.99 -1.17
CA ALA A 161 -5.86 -3.52 -0.43
C ALA A 161 -5.62 -2.04 -0.75
N ILE A 162 -5.10 -1.30 0.22
CA ILE A 162 -4.60 0.06 0.03
C ILE A 162 -3.15 0.10 0.51
N THR A 163 -2.25 0.55 -0.34
CA THR A 163 -0.83 0.65 -0.03
C THR A 163 -0.38 2.11 0.03
N LEU A 164 0.47 2.38 1.00
CA LEU A 164 1.07 3.67 1.34
C LEU A 164 2.57 3.54 1.10
N GLY A 165 3.10 4.23 0.09
CA GLY A 165 4.55 4.27 -0.15
C GLY A 165 5.13 2.89 -0.44
N GLY A 166 4.33 2.02 -1.09
CA GLY A 166 4.68 0.63 -1.31
C GLY A 166 5.88 0.49 -2.27
N ALA A 167 6.84 -0.36 -1.92
CA ALA A 167 7.99 -0.66 -2.79
C ALA A 167 7.63 -1.70 -3.87
N HIS A 168 6.57 -1.45 -4.64
CA HIS A 168 6.01 -2.40 -5.61
C HIS A 168 6.98 -2.77 -6.73
N ARG A 169 7.86 -1.83 -7.12
CA ARG A 169 8.94 -2.03 -8.11
C ARG A 169 10.33 -2.05 -7.47
N GLY A 170 10.42 -2.26 -6.16
CA GLY A 170 11.65 -2.07 -5.39
C GLY A 170 11.95 -0.60 -5.07
N SER A 171 13.12 -0.30 -4.55
CA SER A 171 13.54 1.04 -4.14
C SER A 171 14.96 1.31 -4.63
N GLU A 172 15.18 2.47 -5.23
CA GLU A 172 16.53 2.93 -5.59
C GLU A 172 17.39 3.18 -4.32
N GLY A 173 16.76 3.39 -3.16
CA GLY A 173 17.42 3.40 -1.87
C GLY A 173 18.01 2.03 -1.48
N ALA A 174 17.28 0.95 -1.75
CA ALA A 174 17.79 -0.41 -1.57
C ALA A 174 18.93 -0.72 -2.56
N ASP A 175 18.83 -0.24 -3.81
CA ASP A 175 19.92 -0.34 -4.78
C ASP A 175 21.17 0.37 -4.24
N ALA A 176 21.01 1.56 -3.66
CA ALA A 176 22.12 2.34 -3.14
C ALA A 176 22.88 1.61 -2.03
N VAL A 177 22.15 1.09 -1.06
CA VAL A 177 22.73 0.40 0.11
C VAL A 177 23.31 -0.97 -0.26
N CYS A 178 22.78 -1.63 -1.28
CA CYS A 178 23.28 -2.91 -1.78
C CYS A 178 24.39 -2.80 -2.85
N GLY A 179 24.98 -1.61 -3.02
CA GLY A 179 26.14 -1.40 -3.91
C GLY A 179 25.79 -1.17 -5.38
N GLY A 180 24.52 -0.86 -5.67
CA GLY A 180 24.00 -0.53 -7.00
C GLY A 180 24.01 0.97 -7.35
N SER A 181 24.19 1.89 -6.39
CA SER A 181 24.20 3.34 -6.68
C SER A 181 25.60 3.91 -6.92
N SER A 182 25.65 5.05 -7.63
CA SER A 182 26.85 5.87 -7.80
C SER A 182 27.45 6.36 -6.47
N TRP A 183 28.79 6.43 -6.43
CA TRP A 183 29.71 6.85 -5.35
C TRP A 183 29.35 8.13 -4.53
N GLY A 184 28.36 8.93 -4.94
CA GLY A 184 27.97 10.19 -4.27
C GLY A 184 26.73 10.12 -3.36
N CYS A 185 26.07 8.96 -3.27
CA CYS A 185 24.86 8.76 -2.50
C CYS A 185 25.16 8.46 -1.02
N ASN A 186 24.91 9.42 -0.12
CA ASN A 186 24.94 9.16 1.33
C ASN A 186 23.52 8.81 1.79
N TRP A 187 23.21 7.51 1.84
CA TRP A 187 21.87 7.06 2.21
C TRP A 187 21.66 7.22 3.72
N ALA A 188 20.78 8.16 4.08
CA ALA A 188 20.52 8.56 5.47
C ALA A 188 19.11 8.17 5.97
N ALA A 189 18.42 7.22 5.32
CA ALA A 189 17.14 6.73 5.83
C ALA A 189 17.39 5.61 6.86
N GLY A 190 17.03 5.84 8.13
CA GLY A 190 17.28 4.93 9.25
C GLY A 190 16.64 3.53 9.14
N TRP A 191 15.90 3.22 8.09
CA TRP A 191 15.21 1.94 7.87
C TRP A 191 15.92 1.03 6.86
N ILE A 192 16.77 1.60 5.99
CA ILE A 192 17.60 0.90 5.01
C ILE A 192 19.06 1.23 5.34
N GLN A 193 19.60 0.58 6.37
CA GLN A 193 20.94 0.90 6.89
C GLN A 193 22.03 -0.02 6.36
N SER A 194 21.65 -1.21 5.90
CA SER A 194 22.55 -2.26 5.41
C SER A 194 21.84 -3.08 4.35
N CYS A 195 22.63 -3.77 3.53
CA CYS A 195 22.09 -4.73 2.57
C CYS A 195 21.76 -6.05 3.28
N ASP A 196 20.78 -5.99 4.20
CA ASP A 196 20.17 -7.16 4.83
C ASP A 196 19.27 -7.92 3.84
N ASP A 197 18.82 -9.12 4.21
CA ASP A 197 18.01 -9.97 3.32
C ASP A 197 16.76 -9.23 2.80
N ALA A 198 16.03 -8.52 3.67
CA ALA A 198 14.87 -7.72 3.26
C ALA A 198 15.26 -6.63 2.25
N THR A 199 16.33 -5.88 2.51
CA THR A 199 16.82 -4.80 1.64
C THR A 199 17.25 -5.35 0.27
N TRP A 200 17.97 -6.46 0.25
CA TRP A 200 18.41 -7.10 -0.99
C TRP A 200 17.23 -7.43 -1.92
N TRP A 201 16.13 -7.92 -1.33
CA TRP A 201 14.91 -8.27 -2.05
C TRP A 201 13.99 -7.07 -2.34
N LEU A 202 14.35 -5.88 -1.86
CA LEU A 202 13.68 -4.62 -2.20
C LEU A 202 14.43 -3.80 -3.25
N ARG A 203 15.51 -4.32 -3.84
CA ARG A 203 16.19 -3.67 -4.97
C ARG A 203 15.25 -3.52 -6.17
N SER A 204 15.53 -2.54 -7.02
CA SER A 204 14.75 -2.25 -8.21
C SER A 204 15.11 -3.16 -9.40
N SER A 205 15.98 -4.15 -9.21
CA SER A 205 16.37 -5.09 -10.26
C SER A 205 15.35 -6.22 -10.46
N ASP A 206 15.12 -6.61 -11.71
CA ASP A 206 14.09 -7.60 -12.06
C ASP A 206 14.35 -9.00 -11.47
N ASP A 207 15.59 -9.34 -11.09
CA ASP A 207 15.93 -10.59 -10.42
C ASP A 207 15.42 -10.70 -8.97
N VAL A 208 14.87 -9.62 -8.40
CA VAL A 208 14.28 -9.66 -7.05
C VAL A 208 12.91 -9.00 -6.94
N GLN A 209 12.48 -8.19 -7.91
CA GLN A 209 11.17 -7.54 -7.87
C GLN A 209 10.01 -8.54 -7.79
N VAL A 210 8.97 -8.18 -7.03
CA VAL A 210 7.78 -9.01 -6.82
C VAL A 210 7.09 -9.44 -8.12
N ARG A 211 7.05 -8.57 -9.14
CA ARG A 211 6.46 -8.88 -10.46
C ARG A 211 7.08 -10.08 -11.17
N THR A 212 8.32 -10.42 -10.84
CA THR A 212 9.01 -11.57 -11.42
C THR A 212 8.54 -12.88 -10.78
N TYR A 213 7.97 -12.79 -9.57
CA TYR A 213 7.61 -13.91 -8.71
C TYR A 213 6.13 -13.92 -8.30
N ALA A 214 5.30 -13.10 -8.93
CA ALA A 214 3.87 -13.00 -8.66
C ALA A 214 3.13 -12.59 -9.93
N SER A 215 1.93 -13.13 -10.12
CA SER A 215 1.01 -12.75 -11.18
C SER A 215 0.28 -11.44 -10.85
N ALA A 216 -0.62 -11.01 -11.75
CA ALA A 216 -1.53 -9.90 -11.46
C ALA A 216 -2.33 -10.16 -10.17
N PRO A 217 -2.46 -9.17 -9.27
CA PRO A 217 -3.20 -9.34 -8.03
C PRO A 217 -4.66 -9.79 -8.25
N ALA A 218 -5.12 -10.79 -7.49
CA ALA A 218 -6.50 -11.27 -7.52
C ALA A 218 -7.53 -10.25 -7.02
N LYS A 219 -7.07 -9.17 -6.37
CA LYS A 219 -7.89 -8.05 -5.88
C LYS A 219 -7.25 -6.73 -6.26
N ASN A 220 -8.06 -5.68 -6.31
CA ASN A 220 -7.54 -4.35 -6.54
C ASN A 220 -6.69 -3.90 -5.33
N ILE A 221 -5.46 -3.51 -5.63
CA ILE A 221 -4.51 -2.81 -4.78
C ILE A 221 -4.54 -1.34 -5.20
N TYR A 222 -5.02 -0.51 -4.28
CA TYR A 222 -5.16 0.92 -4.45
C TYR A 222 -3.92 1.63 -3.90
N LEU A 223 -3.34 2.51 -4.69
CA LEU A 223 -2.01 3.06 -4.48
C LEU A 223 -2.10 4.53 -4.11
N THR A 224 -1.47 4.89 -2.99
CA THR A 224 -1.19 6.26 -2.57
C THR A 224 0.23 6.31 -2.02
N GLY A 225 0.84 7.49 -2.02
CA GLY A 225 2.13 7.68 -1.37
C GLY A 225 2.55 9.14 -1.35
N GLY A 226 3.68 9.34 -0.70
CA GLY A 226 4.30 10.59 -0.37
C GLY A 226 5.13 11.19 -1.48
N TYR A 227 5.21 12.51 -1.55
CA TYR A 227 6.18 13.25 -2.37
C TYR A 227 7.00 14.26 -1.56
N GLU A 228 7.06 14.09 -0.24
CA GLU A 228 7.97 14.87 0.58
C GLU A 228 9.33 14.18 0.67
N ALA A 229 10.34 14.83 0.10
CA ALA A 229 11.71 14.33 0.07
C ALA A 229 12.37 14.30 1.46
N ILE A 230 13.18 13.26 1.72
CA ILE A 230 14.09 13.21 2.86
C ILE A 230 15.48 13.66 2.40
N PHE A 231 16.02 14.72 3.02
CA PHE A 231 17.32 15.27 2.66
C PHE A 231 18.42 14.20 2.64
N GLY A 232 19.18 14.13 1.54
CA GLY A 232 20.24 13.15 1.31
C GLY A 232 19.73 11.84 0.67
N ALA A 233 18.64 11.26 1.16
CA ALA A 233 18.09 10.03 0.61
C ALA A 233 17.43 10.24 -0.76
N SER A 234 16.59 11.27 -0.90
CA SER A 234 15.91 11.59 -2.17
C SER A 234 16.86 11.94 -3.32
N ALA A 235 18.12 12.33 -3.02
CA ALA A 235 19.12 12.57 -4.06
C ALA A 235 19.47 11.30 -4.86
N CYS A 236 19.09 10.13 -4.36
CA CYS A 236 19.32 8.82 -4.97
C CYS A 236 18.07 8.25 -5.63
N LEU A 237 16.95 8.98 -5.60
CA LEU A 237 15.66 8.55 -6.10
C LEU A 237 15.29 9.36 -7.36
N SER A 238 14.72 8.67 -8.34
CA SER A 238 14.35 9.26 -9.62
C SER A 238 12.94 9.84 -9.59
N GLY A 239 12.81 11.16 -9.77
CA GLY A 239 11.51 11.85 -9.82
C GLY A 239 11.04 12.31 -8.44
N GLU A 240 9.73 12.39 -8.25
CA GLU A 240 9.14 12.56 -6.92
C GLU A 240 9.19 11.24 -6.14
N ASP A 241 9.38 11.36 -4.84
CA ASP A 241 9.62 10.28 -3.90
C ASP A 241 9.23 10.70 -2.49
N ASP A 242 9.07 9.71 -1.61
CA ASP A 242 8.77 9.90 -0.18
C ASP A 242 10.05 9.90 0.70
N GLY A 243 11.23 10.01 0.09
CA GLY A 243 12.53 9.87 0.73
C GLY A 243 13.05 8.44 0.88
N VAL A 244 12.27 7.42 0.49
CA VAL A 244 12.68 6.01 0.51
C VAL A 244 12.33 5.30 -0.82
N VAL A 245 11.18 5.61 -1.40
CA VAL A 245 10.63 4.95 -2.57
C VAL A 245 10.22 6.00 -3.61
N GLN A 246 10.68 5.80 -4.84
CA GLN A 246 10.35 6.66 -5.98
C GLN A 246 8.96 6.35 -6.58
N TYR A 247 8.33 7.34 -7.21
CA TYR A 247 6.98 7.23 -7.78
C TYR A 247 6.76 6.06 -8.75
N ALA A 248 7.78 5.69 -9.55
CA ALA A 248 7.69 4.52 -10.42
C ALA A 248 7.35 3.25 -9.63
N SER A 249 7.84 3.15 -8.40
CA SER A 249 7.59 2.04 -7.49
C SER A 249 6.32 2.23 -6.67
N ILE A 250 6.13 3.39 -6.01
CA ILE A 250 4.91 3.69 -5.22
C ILE A 250 3.64 3.40 -6.03
N PHE A 251 3.63 3.81 -7.30
CA PHE A 251 2.46 3.65 -8.17
C PHE A 251 2.53 2.41 -9.09
N ALA A 252 3.40 1.45 -8.78
CA ALA A 252 3.53 0.18 -9.48
C ALA A 252 3.59 0.35 -11.02
N CYS A 253 4.37 1.32 -11.50
CA CYS A 253 4.40 1.66 -12.91
C CYS A 253 5.08 0.57 -13.74
N SER A 254 4.54 0.30 -14.93
CA SER A 254 5.20 -0.54 -15.94
C SER A 254 6.49 0.11 -16.46
N GLY A 255 7.33 -0.68 -17.13
CA GLY A 255 8.62 -0.21 -17.63
C GLY A 255 9.70 -0.19 -16.54
N SER A 256 10.58 0.82 -16.61
CA SER A 256 11.71 0.97 -15.68
C SER A 256 11.25 1.33 -14.27
N ALA A 257 11.78 0.63 -13.27
CA ALA A 257 11.56 0.94 -11.86
C ALA A 257 12.21 2.28 -11.41
N SER A 258 13.13 2.82 -12.21
CA SER A 258 13.79 4.14 -12.01
C SER A 258 13.25 5.23 -12.95
N ALA A 259 12.10 5.02 -13.59
CA ALA A 259 11.50 6.06 -14.42
C ALA A 259 11.13 7.28 -13.56
N SER A 260 11.62 8.46 -13.95
CA SER A 260 11.33 9.71 -13.23
C SER A 260 9.88 10.15 -13.49
N TYR A 261 9.07 10.07 -12.45
CA TYR A 261 7.66 10.49 -12.45
C TYR A 261 7.41 11.58 -11.41
N ASN A 262 6.29 12.27 -11.56
CA ASN A 262 5.74 13.22 -10.59
C ASN A 262 4.20 13.20 -10.64
N ASN A 263 3.58 14.01 -9.79
CA ASN A 263 2.14 14.21 -9.68
C ASN A 263 1.42 14.50 -11.01
N SER A 264 2.12 15.06 -11.99
CA SER A 264 1.55 15.40 -13.30
C SER A 264 1.58 14.26 -14.30
N ASN A 265 2.52 13.32 -14.19
CA ASN A 265 2.82 12.35 -15.24
C ASN A 265 2.99 10.90 -14.77
N VAL A 266 2.81 10.58 -13.49
CA VAL A 266 2.90 9.21 -13.00
C VAL A 266 1.95 8.28 -13.75
N CYS A 267 2.37 7.04 -13.97
CA CYS A 267 1.66 6.10 -14.81
C CYS A 267 0.18 5.94 -14.42
N GLY A 268 -0.69 5.98 -15.44
CA GLY A 268 -2.10 5.73 -15.28
C GLY A 268 -2.43 4.25 -15.01
N ASN A 269 -3.71 3.96 -14.79
CA ASN A 269 -4.22 2.62 -14.44
C ASN A 269 -4.05 1.57 -15.56
N SER A 270 -3.71 1.99 -16.79
CA SER A 270 -3.42 1.11 -17.92
C SER A 270 -1.93 0.84 -18.15
N ALA A 271 -1.05 1.47 -17.37
CA ALA A 271 0.41 1.39 -17.51
C ALA A 271 1.06 0.91 -16.20
N LYS A 272 0.42 -0.08 -15.57
CA LYS A 272 0.85 -0.71 -14.31
C LYS A 272 1.71 -1.94 -14.59
N GLN A 273 2.53 -2.34 -13.61
CA GLN A 273 3.45 -3.48 -13.71
C GLN A 273 2.74 -4.75 -14.16
N GLU A 274 1.50 -4.91 -13.71
CA GLU A 274 0.53 -5.87 -14.20
C GLU A 274 -0.69 -5.10 -14.72
N VAL A 275 -1.23 -5.51 -15.88
CA VAL A 275 -2.29 -4.77 -16.58
C VAL A 275 -3.59 -4.70 -15.76
N SER A 276 -3.78 -5.62 -14.83
CA SER A 276 -4.89 -5.64 -13.87
C SER A 276 -4.39 -5.65 -12.43
N GLY A 277 -5.24 -5.20 -11.49
CA GLY A 277 -4.98 -5.31 -10.06
C GLY A 277 -4.48 -4.02 -9.41
N PHE A 278 -3.85 -3.10 -10.13
CA PHE A 278 -3.34 -1.84 -9.53
C PHE A 278 -4.15 -0.60 -9.94
N ARG A 279 -4.44 0.28 -8.98
CA ARG A 279 -5.26 1.49 -9.18
C ARG A 279 -4.72 2.68 -8.41
N ASN A 280 -4.59 3.84 -9.04
CA ASN A 280 -4.20 5.07 -8.36
C ASN A 280 -5.34 5.63 -7.50
N LEU A 281 -5.01 6.08 -6.28
CA LEU A 281 -5.86 6.92 -5.45
C LEU A 281 -5.49 8.39 -5.63
N ASP A 282 -4.40 8.81 -5.01
CA ASP A 282 -3.86 10.16 -5.02
C ASP A 282 -2.42 10.14 -4.50
N ALA A 283 -1.85 11.32 -4.27
CA ALA A 283 -0.57 11.46 -3.59
C ALA A 283 -0.65 12.52 -2.49
N ALA A 284 0.22 12.41 -1.49
CA ALA A 284 0.26 13.28 -0.32
C ALA A 284 1.64 13.94 -0.18
N HIS A 285 1.69 15.18 0.30
CA HIS A 285 2.94 15.77 0.76
C HIS A 285 3.24 15.22 2.17
N GLU A 286 3.68 13.97 2.20
CA GLU A 286 4.14 13.21 3.37
C GLU A 286 5.44 12.53 2.95
N ASN A 287 6.38 12.34 3.88
CA ASN A 287 7.52 11.46 3.65
C ASN A 287 7.18 10.03 4.11
N HIS A 288 8.09 9.08 3.86
CA HIS A 288 7.90 7.67 4.15
C HIS A 288 7.67 7.35 5.64
N SER A 289 8.00 8.26 6.55
CA SER A 289 7.64 8.12 7.96
C SER A 289 6.22 8.58 8.24
N ASP A 290 5.85 9.73 7.70
CA ASP A 290 4.58 10.38 8.01
C ASP A 290 3.39 9.58 7.45
N GLU A 291 3.61 8.92 6.32
CA GLU A 291 2.66 8.00 5.69
C GLU A 291 2.15 6.87 6.60
N ARG A 292 2.89 6.48 7.64
CA ARG A 292 2.50 5.40 8.57
C ARG A 292 2.13 5.85 9.96
N ASP A 293 2.38 7.10 10.34
CA ASP A 293 2.18 7.57 11.71
C ASP A 293 1.19 8.73 11.84
N ALA A 294 0.76 9.31 10.71
CA ALA A 294 -0.19 10.43 10.64
C ALA A 294 0.30 11.69 11.36
N SER A 295 1.62 11.91 11.41
CA SER A 295 2.22 13.04 12.12
C SER A 295 2.29 14.34 11.33
N ASP A 296 2.24 14.30 10.00
CA ASP A 296 2.17 15.48 9.16
C ASP A 296 0.91 15.51 8.29
N SER A 297 0.21 16.64 8.31
CA SER A 297 -1.02 16.86 7.56
C SER A 297 -0.82 18.02 6.60
N ASP A 298 -0.69 17.72 5.31
CA ASP A 298 -0.47 18.76 4.31
C ASP A 298 -1.36 18.55 3.07
N VAL A 299 -0.83 18.82 1.88
CA VAL A 299 -1.57 18.84 0.63
C VAL A 299 -1.70 17.42 0.07
N ARG A 300 -2.91 17.09 -0.38
CA ARG A 300 -3.12 15.94 -1.28
C ARG A 300 -3.34 16.43 -2.69
N ARG A 301 -2.78 15.71 -3.66
CA ARG A 301 -2.85 16.03 -5.08
C ARG A 301 -3.46 14.90 -5.88
N GLN A 302 -4.29 15.28 -6.85
CA GLN A 302 -4.72 14.38 -7.89
C GLN A 302 -3.50 13.92 -8.71
N ILE A 303 -3.44 12.64 -9.03
CA ILE A 303 -2.50 12.07 -9.99
C ILE A 303 -3.26 11.51 -11.20
N PRO A 304 -2.61 11.13 -12.31
CA PRO A 304 -3.29 10.48 -13.44
C PRO A 304 -4.14 9.29 -12.99
N ASN A 305 -5.42 9.29 -13.39
CA ASN A 305 -6.43 8.32 -12.96
C ASN A 305 -6.69 8.21 -11.45
N GLY A 306 -6.29 9.19 -10.65
CA GLY A 306 -6.68 9.29 -9.25
C GLY A 306 -8.18 9.51 -9.04
N ILE A 307 -8.64 9.39 -7.80
CA ILE A 307 -10.07 9.27 -7.47
C ILE A 307 -10.84 10.58 -7.36
N TRP A 308 -10.15 11.72 -7.34
CA TRP A 308 -10.80 13.00 -7.03
C TRP A 308 -11.54 13.58 -8.23
N THR A 309 -12.64 14.27 -7.94
CA THR A 309 -13.46 14.96 -8.95
C THR A 309 -13.49 16.47 -8.68
N CYS A 310 -13.32 17.25 -9.75
CA CYS A 310 -13.30 18.70 -9.75
C CYS A 310 -14.40 19.17 -10.70
N SER A 311 -15.46 19.81 -10.17
CA SER A 311 -16.62 20.27 -10.95
C SER A 311 -17.31 19.16 -11.75
N GLY A 312 -17.44 17.96 -11.18
CA GLY A 312 -18.17 16.83 -11.78
C GLY A 312 -17.40 16.01 -12.82
N ALA A 313 -16.12 16.30 -13.05
CA ALA A 313 -15.21 15.51 -13.87
C ALA A 313 -13.98 15.11 -13.04
N PRO A 314 -13.18 14.10 -13.47
CA PRO A 314 -11.90 13.81 -12.82
C PRO A 314 -11.04 15.08 -12.75
N CYS A 315 -10.43 15.34 -11.60
CA CYS A 315 -9.48 16.45 -11.46
C CYS A 315 -8.31 16.28 -12.43
N ALA A 316 -7.74 17.39 -12.91
CA ALA A 316 -6.51 17.32 -13.69
C ALA A 316 -5.35 16.82 -12.80
N PRO A 317 -4.40 16.03 -13.33
CA PRO A 317 -3.19 15.67 -12.59
C PRO A 317 -2.49 16.90 -11.99
N ASN A 318 -1.87 16.72 -10.84
CA ASN A 318 -1.23 17.75 -10.03
C ASN A 318 -2.16 18.85 -9.49
N THR A 319 -3.48 18.67 -9.56
CA THR A 319 -4.43 19.58 -8.88
C THR A 319 -4.39 19.30 -7.38
N GLN A 320 -4.25 20.33 -6.56
CA GLN A 320 -4.49 20.22 -5.12
C GLN A 320 -5.97 19.94 -4.88
N VAL A 321 -6.27 18.82 -4.24
CA VAL A 321 -7.64 18.31 -4.02
C VAL A 321 -8.05 18.37 -2.56
N GLN A 322 -7.07 18.40 -1.67
CA GLN A 322 -7.28 18.59 -0.25
C GLN A 322 -6.07 19.27 0.40
N SER A 323 -6.29 19.93 1.52
CA SER A 323 -5.24 20.45 2.42
C SER A 323 -5.43 19.92 3.84
N SER A 324 -4.34 19.86 4.60
CA SER A 324 -4.31 19.43 6.00
C SER A 324 -4.91 18.03 6.19
N MET A 325 -4.55 17.07 5.34
CA MET A 325 -5.05 15.69 5.40
C MET A 325 -3.93 14.67 5.33
N THR A 326 -3.71 13.97 6.46
CA THR A 326 -2.82 12.80 6.54
C THR A 326 -3.36 11.65 5.69
N SER A 327 -2.50 10.71 5.31
CA SER A 327 -2.93 9.47 4.68
C SER A 327 -3.87 8.65 5.56
N ALA A 328 -3.70 8.63 6.89
CA ALA A 328 -4.65 7.97 7.79
C ALA A 328 -6.06 8.60 7.71
N SER A 329 -6.12 9.94 7.69
CA SER A 329 -7.38 10.67 7.56
C SER A 329 -8.02 10.38 6.22
N PHE A 330 -7.24 10.34 5.14
CA PHE A 330 -7.71 9.98 3.81
C PHE A 330 -8.34 8.57 3.78
N ILE A 331 -7.65 7.55 4.31
CA ILE A 331 -8.18 6.17 4.43
C ILE A 331 -9.55 6.18 5.12
N SER A 332 -9.71 6.95 6.19
CA SER A 332 -10.96 7.03 6.93
C SER A 332 -12.13 7.58 6.10
N THR A 333 -11.86 8.34 5.03
CA THR A 333 -12.91 8.89 4.15
C THR A 333 -13.41 7.90 3.10
N LEU A 334 -12.73 6.78 2.91
CA LEU A 334 -13.02 5.82 1.84
C LEU A 334 -14.17 4.85 2.17
N TYR A 335 -14.63 4.81 3.42
CA TYR A 335 -15.69 3.92 3.90
C TYR A 335 -16.64 4.59 4.90
#